data_AF-A0A7S2DJM6-F1
#
_entry.id   AF-A0A7S2DJM6-F1
#
_cell.length_a   1.000
_cell.length_b   1.000
_cell.length_c   1.000
_cell.angle_alpha   90.00
_cell.angle_beta   90.00
_cell.angle_gamma   90.00
#
_symmetry.space_group_name_H-M   'P 1'
#
loop_
_entity.id
_entity.type
_entity.pdbx_description
1 polymer ?
#
loop_
_entity_poly.entity_id
_entity_poly.type
_entity_poly.pdbx_seq_one_letter_code
_entity_poly.pdbx_strand_id
1 'polypeptide(L)'
;ERSPDVKAELTKMRILPLAGILLSVGGYEVYENEYKNSKLPGHVGDFRGIPNLPHTVDADRASDGFSSVSPLTTTSPSFPYFADSAFFDDFGVSNTVHRLEHWRQVVASQVEQGIAPWGGSTRERDVAAANCAEALAATDGENYYLPNTTFAVAAALRWNPSAFAIQSGENYRVEVRGPQDWVDNSIRVGADGYDAHYDSVSRCHVAAGRCRPYLKRPLRCRVGRWYELTCGIGNFVWKLQEAANGTARIMPLSEDEFSNTLFPVGANLTFTAMHTGELVCFANDNDGLYYDNRGVLNVTVTRLSWPPIAKNVLGEENPPASFF
;
A
#
# COMPACT_ATOMS: atom_id res chain seq x y z
N GLU A 1 -48.28 -46.17 -15.27
CA GLU A 1 -49.26 -45.62 -16.23
C GLU A 1 -48.53 -44.76 -17.25
N ARG A 2 -48.58 -45.16 -18.52
CA ARG A 2 -48.06 -44.42 -19.68
C ARG A 2 -49.27 -43.78 -20.37
N SER A 3 -49.14 -42.52 -20.80
CA SER A 3 -50.04 -41.86 -21.76
C SER A 3 -49.38 -40.58 -22.32
N PRO A 4 -49.77 -40.07 -23.50
CA PRO A 4 -48.85 -39.99 -24.64
C PRO A 4 -48.78 -38.61 -25.32
N ASP A 5 -47.88 -38.53 -26.31
CA ASP A 5 -47.93 -37.75 -27.56
C ASP A 5 -48.74 -36.44 -27.61
N VAL A 6 -48.03 -35.32 -27.74
CA VAL A 6 -48.54 -34.11 -28.39
C VAL A 6 -47.72 -33.83 -29.64
N LYS A 7 -48.43 -33.88 -30.78
CA LYS A 7 -47.95 -33.65 -32.13
C LYS A 7 -47.66 -32.18 -32.41
N ALA A 8 -46.54 -31.98 -33.12
CA ALA A 8 -46.24 -31.03 -34.19
C ALA A 8 -47.25 -29.90 -34.52
N GLU A 9 -46.75 -28.66 -34.53
CA GLU A 9 -47.20 -27.61 -35.44
C GLU A 9 -45.98 -26.93 -36.10
N LEU A 10 -45.80 -27.21 -37.40
CA LEU A 10 -44.77 -26.67 -38.27
C LEU A 10 -45.26 -25.32 -38.83
N THR A 11 -44.76 -24.22 -38.26
CA THR A 11 -45.07 -22.87 -38.74
C THR A 11 -44.10 -22.47 -39.86
N LYS A 12 -44.66 -22.19 -41.04
CA LYS A 12 -44.01 -21.69 -42.25
C LYS A 12 -43.18 -20.42 -41.98
N MET A 13 -41.85 -20.53 -42.05
CA MET A 13 -40.97 -19.35 -42.15
C MET A 13 -40.82 -18.96 -43.62
N ARG A 14 -41.34 -17.77 -43.96
CA ARG A 14 -41.16 -17.13 -45.27
C ARG A 14 -39.72 -16.65 -45.40
N ILE A 15 -39.03 -17.11 -46.44
CA ILE A 15 -37.75 -16.57 -46.91
C ILE A 15 -38.04 -15.24 -47.60
N LEU A 16 -37.60 -14.14 -47.00
CA LEU A 16 -37.53 -12.82 -47.63
C LEU A 16 -36.17 -12.69 -48.36
N PRO A 17 -36.11 -12.00 -49.50
CA PRO A 17 -34.88 -11.87 -50.27
C PRO A 17 -33.88 -10.94 -49.56
N LEU A 18 -32.64 -11.40 -49.44
CA LEU A 18 -31.49 -10.57 -49.04
C LEU A 18 -31.26 -9.49 -50.12
N ALA A 19 -31.71 -8.28 -49.85
CA ALA A 19 -31.21 -7.09 -50.54
C ALA A 19 -29.84 -6.74 -49.95
N GLY A 20 -28.81 -6.75 -50.79
CA GLY A 20 -27.44 -6.45 -50.42
C GLY A 20 -27.30 -5.03 -49.89
N ILE A 21 -26.99 -4.92 -48.59
CA ILE A 21 -26.44 -3.71 -47.99
C ILE A 21 -24.92 -3.81 -48.15
N LEU A 22 -24.40 -3.16 -49.19
CA LEU A 22 -22.99 -2.78 -49.26
C LEU A 22 -22.74 -1.77 -48.13
N LEU A 23 -22.35 -2.27 -46.95
CA LEU A 23 -21.72 -1.45 -45.93
C LEU A 23 -20.39 -0.99 -46.52
N SER A 24 -20.33 0.29 -46.89
CA SER A 24 -19.06 0.99 -47.08
C SER A 24 -18.26 0.81 -45.79
N VAL A 25 -17.17 0.03 -45.87
CA VAL A 25 -16.13 0.03 -44.85
C VAL A 25 -15.53 1.43 -44.90
N GLY A 26 -16.08 2.35 -44.12
CA GLY A 26 -15.42 3.60 -43.80
C GLY A 26 -14.12 3.21 -43.14
N GLY A 27 -13.01 3.37 -43.86
CA GLY A 27 -11.69 3.26 -43.26
C GLY A 27 -11.67 4.17 -42.04
N TYR A 28 -11.16 3.64 -40.94
CA TYR A 28 -10.88 4.44 -39.76
C TYR A 28 -9.93 5.57 -40.21
N GLU A 29 -10.45 6.78 -40.42
CA GLU A 29 -9.60 7.96 -40.50
C GLU A 29 -9.03 8.13 -39.09
N VAL A 30 -7.75 7.78 -38.95
CA VAL A 30 -6.97 8.17 -37.79
C VAL A 30 -6.90 9.69 -37.85
N TYR A 31 -7.79 10.35 -37.12
CA TYR A 31 -7.60 11.74 -36.78
C TYR A 31 -6.25 11.81 -36.07
N GLU A 32 -5.26 12.47 -36.67
CA GLU A 32 -4.07 12.92 -35.95
C GLU A 32 -4.61 13.74 -34.78
N ASN A 33 -4.62 13.12 -33.60
CA ASN A 33 -5.13 13.77 -32.43
C ASN A 33 -4.21 14.96 -32.15
N GLU A 34 -4.72 16.17 -32.32
CA GLU A 34 -4.07 17.44 -32.03
C GLU A 34 -3.70 17.62 -30.54
N TYR A 35 -3.77 16.56 -29.73
CA TYR A 35 -2.88 16.39 -28.58
C TYR A 35 -1.44 16.31 -29.07
N LYS A 36 -0.91 17.49 -29.38
CA LYS A 36 0.49 17.85 -29.51
C LYS A 36 1.36 16.94 -28.63
N ASN A 37 2.03 15.99 -29.29
CA ASN A 37 3.17 15.25 -28.76
C ASN A 37 4.33 16.16 -28.29
N SER A 38 4.21 17.49 -28.44
CA SER A 38 5.21 18.48 -28.00
C SER A 38 5.32 18.65 -26.49
N LYS A 39 4.45 18.00 -25.69
CA LYS A 39 4.49 18.03 -24.22
C LYS A 39 4.44 16.65 -23.57
N LEU A 40 4.79 15.59 -24.31
CA LEU A 40 4.96 14.28 -23.68
C LEU A 40 6.16 14.27 -22.74
N PRO A 41 6.14 13.45 -21.68
CA PRO A 41 7.31 13.22 -20.83
C PRO A 41 8.59 13.05 -21.63
N GLY A 42 9.62 13.80 -21.26
CA GLY A 42 10.89 13.83 -21.97
C GLY A 42 10.94 14.62 -23.26
N HIS A 43 9.98 15.51 -23.47
CA HIS A 43 10.16 16.61 -24.42
C HIS A 43 11.25 17.59 -23.93
N VAL A 44 11.77 18.40 -24.85
CA VAL A 44 12.89 19.36 -24.61
C VAL A 44 12.60 20.41 -23.50
N GLY A 45 11.36 20.49 -23.02
CA GLY A 45 10.96 21.39 -21.93
C GLY A 45 10.34 20.67 -20.72
N ASP A 46 10.49 19.35 -20.60
CA ASP A 46 10.07 18.61 -19.42
C ASP A 46 11.02 18.94 -18.27
N PHE A 47 10.50 19.61 -17.24
CA PHE A 47 11.28 20.03 -16.06
C PHE A 47 11.88 18.87 -15.28
N ARG A 48 11.39 17.63 -15.48
CA ARG A 48 11.92 16.42 -14.86
C ARG A 48 13.23 15.93 -15.49
N GLY A 49 13.52 16.33 -16.74
CA GLY A 49 14.73 15.91 -17.47
C GLY A 49 14.79 14.41 -17.84
N ILE A 50 13.66 13.70 -17.83
CA ILE A 50 13.59 12.26 -18.10
C ILE A 50 13.51 12.03 -19.61
N PRO A 51 14.31 11.16 -20.25
CA PRO A 51 14.17 10.87 -21.69
C PRO A 51 12.82 10.19 -21.97
N ASN A 52 12.20 10.51 -23.10
CA ASN A 52 10.97 9.85 -23.55
C ASN A 52 11.27 8.37 -23.86
N LEU A 53 10.90 7.47 -22.96
CA LEU A 53 11.07 6.03 -23.16
C LEU A 53 9.76 5.48 -23.73
N PRO A 54 9.79 4.54 -24.71
CA PRO A 54 8.60 4.01 -25.36
C PRO A 54 7.62 3.25 -24.43
N HIS A 55 7.96 3.14 -23.14
CA HIS A 55 7.14 2.54 -22.10
C HIS A 55 6.99 3.44 -20.86
N THR A 56 7.29 4.74 -20.89
CA THR A 56 6.93 5.61 -19.76
C THR A 56 5.44 5.94 -19.82
N VAL A 57 4.63 5.31 -18.96
CA VAL A 57 3.26 5.80 -18.71
C VAL A 57 3.41 7.03 -17.83
N ASP A 58 2.88 8.15 -18.29
CA ASP A 58 2.84 9.36 -17.47
C ASP A 58 1.83 9.14 -16.35
N ALA A 59 2.29 9.38 -15.12
CA ALA A 59 1.42 9.52 -13.98
C ALA A 59 0.94 10.98 -13.95
N ASP A 60 -0.05 11.32 -14.79
CA ASP A 60 -0.68 12.62 -14.71
C ASP A 60 -1.68 12.69 -13.53
N ARG A 61 -2.27 13.87 -13.32
CA ARG A 61 -3.14 14.20 -12.18
C ARG A 61 -4.38 13.28 -12.01
N ALA A 62 -4.64 12.39 -12.96
CA ALA A 62 -5.71 11.39 -12.95
C ALA A 62 -5.21 9.94 -13.15
N SER A 63 -3.90 9.75 -13.30
CA SER A 63 -3.25 8.46 -13.52
C SER A 63 -2.17 8.29 -12.47
N ASP A 64 -2.55 7.60 -11.43
CA ASP A 64 -1.73 7.01 -10.40
C ASP A 64 -0.82 5.90 -10.98
N GLY A 65 0.23 6.33 -11.69
CA GLY A 65 1.45 5.56 -11.96
C GLY A 65 1.28 4.09 -12.32
N PHE A 66 0.90 3.80 -13.57
CA PHE A 66 1.34 2.52 -14.15
C PHE A 66 2.86 2.56 -14.29
N SER A 67 3.56 1.78 -13.47
CA SER A 67 5.00 1.57 -13.58
C SER A 67 5.32 0.68 -14.78
N SER A 68 5.68 1.23 -15.93
CA SER A 68 6.24 0.43 -17.04
C SER A 68 7.63 0.86 -17.46
N VAL A 69 8.53 1.06 -16.50
CA VAL A 69 9.95 0.78 -16.80
C VAL A 69 10.18 -0.69 -16.55
N SER A 70 10.55 -1.40 -17.61
CA SER A 70 10.92 -2.82 -17.56
C SER A 70 11.93 -3.05 -16.43
N PRO A 71 11.76 -4.11 -15.61
CA PRO A 71 12.71 -4.46 -14.54
C PRO A 71 14.14 -4.71 -15.06
N LEU A 72 14.29 -4.86 -16.38
CA LEU A 72 15.55 -5.06 -17.08
C LEU A 72 16.28 -3.76 -17.47
N THR A 73 15.66 -2.59 -17.30
CA THR A 73 16.35 -1.30 -17.53
C THR A 73 17.09 -0.84 -16.27
N THR A 74 18.20 -0.11 -16.43
CA THR A 74 19.03 0.38 -15.31
C THR A 74 18.33 1.47 -14.48
N THR A 75 17.22 2.00 -14.99
CA THR A 75 16.26 2.84 -14.28
C THR A 75 15.30 1.94 -13.52
N SER A 76 15.37 1.94 -12.18
CA SER A 76 14.44 1.21 -11.31
C SER A 76 12.97 1.50 -11.67
N PRO A 77 12.01 0.60 -11.36
CA PRO A 77 10.59 0.86 -11.59
C PRO A 77 10.22 2.27 -11.12
N SER A 78 9.42 3.00 -11.90
CA SER A 78 9.04 4.36 -11.57
C SER A 78 8.20 4.35 -10.29
N PHE A 79 8.79 4.85 -9.20
CA PHE A 79 8.04 5.13 -7.99
C PHE A 79 7.09 6.31 -8.26
N PRO A 80 5.96 6.41 -7.55
CA PRO A 80 5.08 7.55 -7.66
C PRO A 80 5.86 8.86 -7.45
N TYR A 81 5.74 9.79 -8.39
CA TYR A 81 6.30 11.13 -8.25
C TYR A 81 5.23 12.05 -7.69
N PHE A 82 5.50 12.65 -6.53
CA PHE A 82 4.60 13.63 -5.93
C PHE A 82 5.06 15.03 -6.36
N ALA A 83 4.22 15.72 -7.15
CA ALA A 83 4.57 16.99 -7.77
C ALA A 83 4.81 18.15 -6.78
N ASP A 84 4.36 18.01 -5.53
CA ASP A 84 4.58 19.00 -4.46
C ASP A 84 5.74 18.57 -3.55
N SER A 85 6.92 18.41 -4.15
CA SER A 85 8.05 17.71 -3.53
C SER A 85 8.48 18.32 -2.19
N ALA A 86 8.36 19.63 -1.98
CA ALA A 86 8.82 20.26 -0.74
C ALA A 86 8.08 19.76 0.51
N PHE A 87 6.78 19.47 0.40
CA PHE A 87 6.02 18.88 1.52
C PHE A 87 6.32 17.39 1.67
N PHE A 88 6.57 16.68 0.56
CA PHE A 88 6.78 15.24 0.54
C PHE A 88 8.25 14.80 0.70
N ASP A 89 9.21 15.72 0.57
CA ASP A 89 10.64 15.46 0.72
C ASP A 89 10.97 15.13 2.17
N ASP A 90 10.24 15.71 3.13
CA ASP A 90 10.29 15.36 4.56
C ASP A 90 9.85 13.91 4.83
N PHE A 91 9.09 13.30 3.91
CA PHE A 91 8.66 11.90 4.02
C PHE A 91 9.67 10.93 3.38
N GLY A 92 10.76 11.41 2.77
CA GLY A 92 11.93 10.56 2.52
C GLY A 92 11.75 9.44 1.48
N VAL A 93 10.88 9.56 0.49
CA VAL A 93 10.70 8.49 -0.53
C VAL A 93 10.89 8.97 -1.98
N SER A 94 10.89 10.28 -2.22
CA SER A 94 10.84 10.85 -3.57
C SER A 94 12.01 10.40 -4.48
N ASN A 95 13.22 10.22 -3.93
CA ASN A 95 14.42 9.85 -4.71
C ASN A 95 15.08 8.54 -4.25
N THR A 96 15.96 7.97 -5.09
CA THR A 96 16.67 6.70 -4.84
C THR A 96 17.53 6.72 -3.58
N VAL A 97 18.14 7.86 -3.25
CA VAL A 97 18.98 8.01 -2.05
C VAL A 97 18.11 7.87 -0.80
N HIS A 98 16.95 8.54 -0.78
CA HIS A 98 16.04 8.45 0.35
C HIS A 98 15.47 7.03 0.50
N ARG A 99 15.21 6.31 -0.60
CA ARG A 99 14.76 4.90 -0.53
C ARG A 99 15.81 3.95 0.04
N LEU A 100 17.08 4.13 -0.32
CA LEU A 100 18.16 3.34 0.27
C LEU A 100 18.30 3.66 1.76
N GLU A 101 18.16 4.92 2.13
CA GLU A 101 18.19 5.35 3.52
C GLU A 101 17.01 4.80 4.32
N HIS A 102 15.80 4.86 3.76
CA HIS A 102 14.60 4.25 4.34
C HIS A 102 14.79 2.75 4.58
N TRP A 103 15.33 2.02 3.60
CA TRP A 103 15.66 0.61 3.76
C TRP A 103 16.65 0.38 4.92
N ARG A 104 17.66 1.25 5.08
CA ARG A 104 18.59 1.17 6.21
C ARG A 104 17.89 1.41 7.55
N GLN A 105 16.95 2.35 7.62
CA GLN A 105 16.17 2.61 8.83
C GLN A 105 15.33 1.39 9.21
N VAL A 106 14.68 0.73 8.25
CA VAL A 106 13.95 -0.53 8.50
C VAL A 106 14.88 -1.62 9.04
N VAL A 107 16.08 -1.79 8.44
CA VAL A 107 17.07 -2.77 8.92
C VAL A 107 17.58 -2.41 10.31
N ALA A 108 17.82 -1.14 10.60
CA ALA A 108 18.21 -0.68 11.94
C ALA A 108 17.10 -1.00 12.95
N SER A 109 15.84 -0.72 12.61
CA SER A 109 14.68 -1.11 13.41
C SER A 109 14.58 -2.63 13.62
N GLN A 110 14.95 -3.46 12.64
CA GLN A 110 14.98 -4.92 12.81
C GLN A 110 16.01 -5.33 13.86
N VAL A 111 17.23 -4.79 13.75
CA VAL A 111 18.33 -5.10 14.67
C VAL A 111 18.02 -4.64 16.09
N GLU A 112 17.56 -3.39 16.27
CA GLU A 112 17.21 -2.82 17.58
C GLU A 112 16.14 -3.67 18.28
N GLN A 113 15.15 -4.13 17.51
CA GLN A 113 14.05 -4.93 18.03
C GLN A 113 14.41 -6.43 18.15
N GLY A 114 15.54 -6.92 17.61
CA GLY A 114 15.78 -8.37 17.54
C GLY A 114 14.78 -9.11 16.65
N ILE A 115 14.32 -8.45 15.59
CA ILE A 115 13.44 -9.00 14.55
C ILE A 115 14.32 -9.60 13.44
N ALA A 116 13.96 -10.79 12.95
CA ALA A 116 14.68 -11.36 11.83
C ALA A 116 14.37 -10.61 10.53
N PRO A 117 15.31 -10.60 9.56
CA PRO A 117 15.03 -10.14 8.22
C PRO A 117 13.81 -10.85 7.61
N TRP A 118 13.18 -10.19 6.65
CA TRP A 118 12.09 -10.79 5.88
C TRP A 118 12.55 -12.10 5.20
N GLY A 119 11.74 -13.15 5.30
CA GLY A 119 12.09 -14.49 4.85
C GLY A 119 13.01 -15.27 5.81
N GLY A 120 13.41 -14.66 6.93
CA GLY A 120 14.24 -15.28 7.94
C GLY A 120 13.61 -16.52 8.57
N SER A 121 14.44 -17.56 8.70
CA SER A 121 14.14 -18.83 9.37
C SER A 121 13.83 -18.64 10.85
N THR A 122 13.21 -19.65 11.48
CA THR A 122 12.98 -19.66 12.94
C THR A 122 14.28 -19.46 13.72
N ARG A 123 15.36 -20.11 13.28
CA ARG A 123 16.68 -19.98 13.92
C ARG A 123 17.19 -18.53 13.88
N GLU A 124 17.03 -17.83 12.75
CA GLU A 124 17.44 -16.43 12.65
C GLU A 124 16.61 -15.52 13.54
N ARG A 125 15.32 -15.82 13.73
CA ARG A 125 14.47 -15.10 14.70
C ARG A 125 14.95 -15.31 16.12
N ASP A 126 15.22 -16.55 16.50
CA ASP A 126 15.67 -16.85 17.86
C ASP A 126 17.06 -16.24 18.14
N VAL A 127 17.97 -16.24 17.16
CA VAL A 127 19.27 -15.56 17.25
C VAL A 127 19.11 -14.04 17.37
N ALA A 128 18.24 -13.42 16.55
CA ALA A 128 17.99 -11.98 16.62
C ALA A 128 17.38 -11.58 17.99
N ALA A 129 16.42 -12.37 18.48
CA ALA A 129 15.81 -12.19 19.80
C ALA A 129 16.84 -12.35 20.93
N ALA A 130 17.70 -13.38 20.86
CA ALA A 130 18.75 -13.61 21.86
C ALA A 130 19.77 -12.48 21.90
N ASN A 131 20.24 -12.00 20.74
CA ASN A 131 21.18 -10.88 20.66
C ASN A 131 20.57 -9.59 21.23
N CYS A 132 19.30 -9.32 20.95
CA CYS A 132 18.59 -8.17 21.49
C CYS A 132 18.42 -8.30 23.01
N ALA A 133 18.03 -9.47 23.52
CA ALA A 133 17.92 -9.73 24.95
C ALA A 133 19.26 -9.59 25.68
N GLU A 134 20.36 -10.05 25.10
CA GLU A 134 21.72 -9.88 25.63
C GLU A 134 22.10 -8.39 25.69
N ALA A 135 21.84 -7.64 24.60
CA ALA A 135 22.09 -6.19 24.58
C ALA A 135 21.28 -5.44 25.64
N LEU A 136 20.02 -5.83 25.85
CA LEU A 136 19.14 -5.27 26.88
C LEU A 136 19.58 -5.62 28.31
N ALA A 137 20.16 -6.80 28.53
CA ALA A 137 20.71 -7.20 29.82
C ALA A 137 22.01 -6.44 30.16
N ALA A 138 22.76 -5.99 29.15
CA ALA A 138 23.97 -5.21 29.34
C ALA A 138 23.71 -3.75 29.73
N THR A 139 22.54 -3.20 29.39
CA THR A 139 22.05 -1.92 29.91
C THR A 139 21.43 -2.14 31.30
N ASP A 140 22.07 -1.62 32.36
CA ASP A 140 21.82 -1.75 33.81
C ASP A 140 20.35 -1.63 34.33
N GLY A 141 19.39 -2.36 33.78
CA GLY A 141 18.05 -2.63 34.33
C GLY A 141 17.09 -1.45 34.46
N GLU A 142 17.53 -0.20 34.30
CA GLU A 142 16.68 0.97 34.52
C GLU A 142 15.99 1.43 33.22
N ASN A 143 14.75 0.96 33.05
CA ASN A 143 13.78 1.26 31.98
C ASN A 143 13.92 0.46 30.67
N TYR A 144 13.26 -0.69 30.63
CA TYR A 144 12.84 -1.31 29.37
C TYR A 144 11.74 -0.47 28.73
N TYR A 145 12.12 0.48 27.89
CA TYR A 145 11.16 1.15 27.02
C TYR A 145 10.67 0.18 25.95
N LEU A 146 9.36 0.13 25.75
CA LEU A 146 8.78 -0.61 24.64
C LEU A 146 9.24 0.04 23.33
N PRO A 147 9.81 -0.73 22.37
CA PRO A 147 10.17 -0.19 21.07
C PRO A 147 8.96 0.45 20.43
N ASN A 148 9.10 1.72 20.08
CA ASN A 148 8.05 2.47 19.42
C ASN A 148 8.65 3.49 18.46
N THR A 149 7.87 3.85 17.45
CA THR A 149 8.16 5.00 16.61
C THR A 149 6.88 5.77 16.33
N THR A 150 7.02 7.06 16.12
CA THR A 150 5.93 7.92 15.64
C THR A 150 6.28 8.43 14.25
N PHE A 151 5.37 8.24 13.30
CA PHE A 151 5.58 8.65 11.92
C PHE A 151 4.33 9.37 11.40
N ALA A 152 4.54 10.19 10.38
CA ALA A 152 3.50 11.00 9.77
C ALA A 152 2.78 10.19 8.67
N VAL A 153 1.45 10.19 8.71
CA VAL A 153 0.57 9.61 7.69
C VAL A 153 -0.20 10.74 7.03
N ALA A 154 0.26 11.17 5.86
CA ALA A 154 -0.36 12.21 5.06
C ALA A 154 -1.52 11.63 4.23
N ALA A 155 -2.68 12.31 4.25
CA ALA A 155 -3.88 11.86 3.54
C ALA A 155 -3.71 11.83 2.01
N ALA A 156 -2.80 12.65 1.49
CA ALA A 156 -2.48 12.74 0.07
C ALA A 156 -1.55 11.63 -0.42
N LEU A 157 -0.97 10.85 0.49
CA LEU A 157 -0.05 9.76 0.16
C LEU A 157 -0.78 8.43 0.19
N ARG A 158 -0.64 7.69 -0.90
CA ARG A 158 -1.10 6.29 -1.01
C ARG A 158 -0.44 5.39 0.02
N TRP A 159 0.84 5.61 0.32
CA TRP A 159 1.64 4.75 1.18
C TRP A 159 2.52 5.63 2.07
N ASN A 160 2.36 5.50 3.39
CA ASN A 160 3.17 6.20 4.39
C ASN A 160 3.96 5.13 5.17
N PRO A 161 5.22 4.90 4.82
CA PRO A 161 6.03 3.87 5.46
C PRO A 161 6.53 4.35 6.83
N SER A 162 6.53 3.47 7.82
CA SER A 162 6.85 3.83 9.22
C SER A 162 8.33 3.73 9.57
N ALA A 163 9.14 3.07 8.74
CA ALA A 163 10.45 2.54 9.06
C ALA A 163 10.48 1.59 10.28
N PHE A 164 9.32 1.10 10.73
CA PHE A 164 9.19 0.22 11.89
C PHE A 164 9.00 -1.23 11.46
N ALA A 165 9.91 -2.09 11.92
CA ALA A 165 9.87 -3.52 11.63
C ALA A 165 8.79 -4.24 12.45
N ILE A 166 8.06 -5.13 11.78
CA ILE A 166 6.99 -5.98 12.32
C ILE A 166 7.34 -7.44 12.05
N GLN A 167 7.14 -8.31 13.05
CA GLN A 167 7.40 -9.74 13.01
C GLN A 167 6.10 -10.52 13.23
N SER A 168 5.82 -11.47 12.33
CA SER A 168 4.66 -12.37 12.45
C SER A 168 4.69 -13.13 13.78
N GLY A 169 3.53 -13.19 14.45
CA GLY A 169 3.31 -13.84 15.75
C GLY A 169 3.47 -12.92 16.96
N GLU A 170 3.87 -11.66 16.77
CA GLU A 170 4.08 -10.71 17.86
C GLU A 170 2.94 -9.70 18.00
N ASN A 171 2.82 -9.12 19.19
CA ASN A 171 1.77 -8.17 19.51
C ASN A 171 2.25 -6.73 19.36
N TYR A 172 1.41 -5.91 18.73
CA TYR A 172 1.67 -4.50 18.50
C TYR A 172 0.45 -3.65 18.86
N ARG A 173 0.69 -2.39 19.16
CA ARG A 173 -0.32 -1.35 19.29
C ARG A 173 -0.02 -0.24 18.31
N VAL A 174 -1.04 0.20 17.57
CA VAL A 174 -1.00 1.40 16.73
C VAL A 174 -2.01 2.39 17.29
N GLU A 175 -1.60 3.63 17.47
CA GLU A 175 -2.46 4.68 18.05
C GLU A 175 -2.22 6.05 17.42
N VAL A 176 -3.28 6.84 17.35
CA VAL A 176 -3.26 8.27 17.02
C VAL A 176 -3.57 9.04 18.29
N ARG A 177 -2.58 9.75 18.84
CA ARG A 177 -2.74 10.45 20.11
C ARG A 177 -3.37 11.82 19.93
N GLY A 178 -4.42 12.10 20.71
CA GLY A 178 -5.11 13.40 20.70
C GLY A 178 -5.95 13.63 19.44
N PRO A 179 -6.68 14.77 19.38
CA PRO A 179 -7.48 15.13 18.22
C PRO A 179 -6.55 15.51 17.05
N GLN A 180 -6.60 14.71 15.99
CA GLN A 180 -5.87 14.92 14.74
C GLN A 180 -6.80 14.58 13.58
N ASP A 181 -6.78 15.37 12.52
CA ASP A 181 -7.70 15.24 11.40
C ASP A 181 -6.97 15.30 10.05
N TRP A 182 -7.46 14.47 9.13
CA TRP A 182 -7.34 14.69 7.70
C TRP A 182 -8.47 15.57 7.18
N VAL A 183 -8.35 15.98 5.91
CA VAL A 183 -9.39 16.69 5.17
C VAL A 183 -9.65 15.98 3.86
N ASP A 184 -10.86 15.42 3.72
CA ASP A 184 -11.43 14.92 2.47
C ASP A 184 -12.21 16.04 1.80
N ASN A 185 -11.54 16.74 0.88
CA ASN A 185 -12.05 17.92 0.19
C ASN A 185 -12.44 19.05 1.17
N SER A 186 -13.62 18.96 1.79
CA SER A 186 -14.13 19.91 2.81
C SER A 186 -14.58 19.26 4.12
N ILE A 187 -14.43 17.94 4.25
CA ILE A 187 -14.85 17.18 5.42
C ILE A 187 -13.61 16.93 6.27
N ARG A 188 -13.66 17.33 7.54
CA ARG A 188 -12.63 16.94 8.53
C ARG A 188 -12.91 15.52 9.00
N VAL A 189 -11.90 14.68 8.97
CA VAL A 189 -12.02 13.26 9.28
C VAL A 189 -10.88 12.84 10.18
N GLY A 190 -11.20 12.30 11.35
CA GLY A 190 -10.22 11.70 12.24
C GLY A 190 -9.80 10.31 11.79
N ALA A 191 -8.95 9.65 12.58
CA ALA A 191 -8.42 8.32 12.26
C ALA A 191 -9.50 7.23 12.10
N ASP A 192 -10.68 7.37 12.73
CA ASP A 192 -11.77 6.40 12.65
C ASP A 192 -12.55 6.42 11.32
N GLY A 193 -12.25 7.39 10.45
CA GLY A 193 -12.95 7.54 9.17
C GLY A 193 -14.42 7.94 9.32
N TYR A 194 -15.19 7.69 8.27
CA TYR A 194 -16.64 7.88 8.27
C TYR A 194 -17.36 6.81 7.45
N ASP A 195 -18.62 6.53 7.82
CA ASP A 195 -19.45 5.60 7.07
C ASP A 195 -19.90 6.20 5.73
N ALA A 196 -19.86 5.38 4.67
CA ALA A 196 -20.55 5.69 3.43
C ALA A 196 -21.29 4.45 2.91
N HIS A 197 -22.41 4.68 2.24
CA HIS A 197 -23.22 3.61 1.67
C HIS A 197 -23.68 3.99 0.26
N TYR A 198 -23.91 3.00 -0.60
CA TYR A 198 -24.48 3.24 -1.92
C TYR A 198 -25.99 3.41 -1.81
N ASP A 199 -26.51 4.59 -2.19
CA ASP A 199 -27.93 4.83 -2.37
C ASP A 199 -28.34 4.46 -3.80
N SER A 200 -29.15 3.42 -3.92
CA SER A 200 -29.67 2.93 -5.21
C SER A 200 -30.64 3.90 -5.89
N VAL A 201 -31.36 4.73 -5.12
CA VAL A 201 -32.34 5.69 -5.65
C VAL A 201 -31.59 6.84 -6.33
N SER A 202 -30.63 7.43 -5.63
CA SER A 202 -29.81 8.54 -6.15
C SER A 202 -28.62 8.07 -7.00
N ARG A 203 -28.38 6.75 -7.08
CA ARG A 203 -27.27 6.10 -7.81
C ARG A 203 -25.89 6.66 -7.46
N CYS A 204 -25.63 6.86 -6.18
CA CYS A 204 -24.37 7.44 -5.68
C CYS A 204 -24.01 6.91 -4.29
N HIS A 205 -22.76 7.09 -3.88
CA HIS A 205 -22.39 6.85 -2.48
C HIS A 205 -22.72 8.08 -1.65
N VAL A 206 -23.48 7.87 -0.57
CA VAL A 206 -23.78 8.89 0.42
C VAL A 206 -22.72 8.83 1.50
N ALA A 207 -21.97 9.91 1.63
CA ALA A 207 -20.90 10.11 2.61
C ALA A 207 -21.13 11.46 3.31
N ALA A 208 -21.11 11.48 4.65
CA ALA A 208 -21.41 12.67 5.44
C ALA A 208 -22.73 13.38 5.01
N GLY A 209 -23.77 12.60 4.69
CA GLY A 209 -25.07 13.10 4.23
C GLY A 209 -25.10 13.70 2.82
N ARG A 210 -24.01 13.56 2.04
CA ARG A 210 -23.93 14.08 0.67
C ARG A 210 -23.78 12.95 -0.33
N CYS A 211 -24.59 13.00 -1.39
CA CYS A 211 -24.49 12.12 -2.54
C CYS A 211 -23.25 12.46 -3.38
N ARG A 212 -22.29 11.54 -3.48
CA ARG A 212 -21.02 11.70 -4.21
C ARG A 212 -20.97 10.68 -5.36
N PRO A 213 -21.41 11.06 -6.58
CA PRO A 213 -21.53 10.12 -7.71
C PRO A 213 -20.18 9.66 -8.29
N TYR A 214 -19.07 10.28 -7.90
CA TYR A 214 -17.72 9.91 -8.33
C TYR A 214 -17.07 8.82 -7.47
N LEU A 215 -17.64 8.47 -6.31
CA LEU A 215 -17.13 7.41 -5.42
C LEU A 215 -17.47 5.99 -5.89
N LYS A 216 -17.60 5.75 -7.21
CA LYS A 216 -18.03 4.45 -7.76
C LYS A 216 -16.96 3.36 -7.68
N ARG A 217 -15.71 3.74 -7.41
CA ARG A 217 -14.61 2.78 -7.29
C ARG A 217 -14.50 2.29 -5.84
N PRO A 218 -14.09 1.04 -5.63
CA PRO A 218 -13.96 0.48 -4.29
C PRO A 218 -12.87 1.21 -3.48
N LEU A 219 -13.04 1.18 -2.16
CA LEU A 219 -11.96 1.49 -1.21
C LEU A 219 -10.80 0.53 -1.40
N ARG A 220 -9.59 1.00 -1.08
CA ARG A 220 -8.37 0.17 -1.10
C ARG A 220 -8.46 -0.94 -0.06
N CYS A 221 -8.91 -0.62 1.16
CA CYS A 221 -9.31 -1.62 2.15
C CYS A 221 -10.83 -1.73 2.21
N ARG A 222 -11.37 -2.82 1.67
CA ARG A 222 -12.83 -3.05 1.55
C ARG A 222 -13.55 -3.28 2.89
N VAL A 223 -12.80 -3.69 3.92
CA VAL A 223 -13.36 -3.97 5.25
C VAL A 223 -13.33 -2.74 6.16
N GLY A 224 -12.61 -1.68 5.78
CA GLY A 224 -12.56 -0.42 6.50
C GLY A 224 -13.60 0.61 6.03
N ARG A 225 -13.74 1.67 6.80
CA ARG A 225 -14.54 2.86 6.47
C ARG A 225 -13.79 3.81 5.55
N TRP A 226 -14.49 4.79 4.99
CA TRP A 226 -13.86 5.85 4.20
C TRP A 226 -12.96 6.67 5.11
N TYR A 227 -11.74 6.93 4.64
CA TYR A 227 -10.73 7.69 5.37
C TYR A 227 -10.34 7.11 6.74
N GLU A 228 -10.72 5.88 7.05
CA GLU A 228 -10.21 5.21 8.25
C GLU A 228 -8.71 4.99 8.10
N LEU A 229 -7.94 5.25 9.15
CA LEU A 229 -6.53 4.89 9.19
C LEU A 229 -6.45 3.38 8.96
N THR A 230 -5.82 3.02 7.84
CA THR A 230 -5.61 1.63 7.45
C THR A 230 -4.13 1.41 7.33
N CYS A 231 -3.68 0.24 7.77
CA CYS A 231 -2.30 -0.17 7.65
C CYS A 231 -2.22 -1.55 6.99
N GLY A 232 -1.06 -1.86 6.45
CA GLY A 232 -0.69 -3.22 6.07
C GLY A 232 0.75 -3.49 6.49
N ILE A 233 1.14 -4.76 6.39
CA ILE A 233 2.49 -5.21 6.73
C ILE A 233 3.15 -5.76 5.47
N GLY A 234 4.27 -5.17 5.08
CA GLY A 234 5.02 -5.59 3.90
C GLY A 234 6.28 -4.75 3.72
N ASN A 235 7.13 -5.08 2.75
CA ASN A 235 8.33 -4.30 2.49
C ASN A 235 7.99 -3.14 1.55
N PHE A 236 8.00 -1.92 2.06
CA PHE A 236 7.76 -0.73 1.24
C PHE A 236 8.80 -0.59 0.13
N VAL A 237 10.04 -0.93 0.47
CA VAL A 237 11.18 -1.02 -0.44
C VAL A 237 11.91 -2.33 -0.20
N TRP A 238 12.33 -3.01 -1.26
CA TRP A 238 13.10 -4.24 -1.15
C TRP A 238 14.26 -4.27 -2.14
N LYS A 239 15.33 -4.99 -1.77
CA LYS A 239 16.52 -5.15 -2.63
C LYS A 239 16.31 -6.30 -3.59
N LEU A 240 16.52 -6.04 -4.87
CA LEU A 240 16.60 -7.12 -5.86
C LEU A 240 17.92 -7.88 -5.66
N GLN A 241 17.83 -9.18 -5.38
CA GLN A 241 18.97 -10.02 -5.03
C GLN A 241 20.00 -10.16 -6.18
N GLU A 242 19.57 -10.06 -7.43
CA GLU A 242 20.40 -10.25 -8.63
C GLU A 242 21.09 -8.97 -9.15
N ALA A 243 21.17 -7.92 -8.34
CA ALA A 243 21.81 -6.70 -8.79
C ALA A 243 23.35 -6.87 -8.89
N ALA A 244 23.94 -6.38 -9.96
CA ALA A 244 25.40 -6.39 -10.15
C ALA A 244 26.11 -5.72 -8.96
N ASN A 245 27.26 -6.26 -8.58
CA ASN A 245 28.04 -5.78 -7.43
C ASN A 245 28.24 -4.26 -7.49
N GLY A 246 27.82 -3.54 -6.45
CA GLY A 246 27.88 -2.07 -6.38
C GLY A 246 26.64 -1.31 -6.90
N THR A 247 25.62 -2.00 -7.44
CA THR A 247 24.34 -1.36 -7.83
C THR A 247 23.21 -1.84 -6.92
N ALA A 248 22.86 -1.08 -5.88
CA ALA A 248 21.66 -1.38 -5.10
C ALA A 248 20.42 -1.07 -5.94
N ARG A 249 19.72 -2.09 -6.44
CA ARG A 249 18.41 -1.94 -7.08
C ARG A 249 17.33 -2.08 -6.01
N ILE A 250 16.61 -0.99 -5.79
CA ILE A 250 15.49 -0.93 -4.86
C ILE A 250 14.20 -1.01 -5.67
N MET A 251 13.40 -2.00 -5.35
CA MET A 251 12.09 -2.24 -5.94
C MET A 251 11.00 -1.64 -5.05
N PRO A 252 9.91 -1.12 -5.64
CA PRO A 252 8.78 -0.63 -4.88
C PRO A 252 7.99 -1.78 -4.24
N LEU A 253 7.14 -1.40 -3.29
CA LEU A 253 6.09 -2.25 -2.72
C LEU A 253 5.31 -2.98 -3.81
N SER A 254 5.12 -4.30 -3.64
CA SER A 254 4.21 -5.09 -4.47
C SER A 254 2.78 -4.91 -3.97
N GLU A 255 1.97 -4.11 -4.67
CA GLU A 255 0.60 -3.79 -4.22
C GLU A 255 -0.30 -5.05 -4.13
N ASP A 256 -0.12 -6.03 -5.01
CA ASP A 256 -0.90 -7.28 -5.00
C ASP A 256 -0.64 -8.11 -3.74
N GLU A 257 0.63 -8.21 -3.34
CA GLU A 257 1.01 -8.93 -2.10
C GLU A 257 0.58 -8.13 -0.87
N PHE A 258 0.78 -6.81 -0.90
CA PHE A 258 0.46 -5.93 0.21
C PHE A 258 -1.05 -5.81 0.48
N SER A 259 -1.88 -5.85 -0.57
CA SER A 259 -3.33 -5.74 -0.44
C SER A 259 -3.93 -6.83 0.46
N ASN A 260 -3.31 -8.01 0.52
CA ASN A 260 -3.74 -9.11 1.38
C ASN A 260 -3.37 -8.93 2.86
N THR A 261 -2.53 -7.96 3.18
CA THR A 261 -2.09 -7.67 4.55
C THR A 261 -2.76 -6.44 5.15
N LEU A 262 -3.69 -5.81 4.42
CA LEU A 262 -4.41 -4.62 4.85
C LEU A 262 -5.39 -4.92 5.98
N PHE A 263 -5.42 -4.05 6.99
CA PHE A 263 -6.40 -4.06 8.07
C PHE A 263 -6.75 -2.64 8.53
N PRO A 264 -8.02 -2.40 8.90
CA PRO A 264 -8.45 -1.13 9.47
C PRO A 264 -7.89 -0.98 10.89
N VAL A 265 -7.41 0.21 11.22
CA VAL A 265 -6.82 0.54 12.53
C VAL A 265 -7.69 1.50 13.33
N GLY A 266 -8.23 2.53 12.67
CA GLY A 266 -8.94 3.60 13.38
C GLY A 266 -8.00 4.42 14.27
N ALA A 267 -8.51 4.99 15.36
CA ALA A 267 -7.72 5.76 16.31
C ALA A 267 -6.78 4.91 17.17
N ASN A 268 -7.12 3.65 17.46
CA ASN A 268 -6.31 2.74 18.25
C ASN A 268 -6.64 1.27 17.93
N LEU A 269 -5.61 0.47 17.67
CA LEU A 269 -5.72 -0.97 17.52
C LEU A 269 -4.56 -1.68 18.22
N THR A 270 -4.89 -2.73 18.97
CA THR A 270 -3.93 -3.74 19.40
C THR A 270 -4.16 -5.02 18.61
N PHE A 271 -3.11 -5.58 18.02
CA PHE A 271 -3.22 -6.76 17.15
C PHE A 271 -2.01 -7.68 17.27
N THR A 272 -2.20 -8.94 16.90
CA THR A 272 -1.10 -9.90 16.66
C THR A 272 -0.78 -9.91 15.18
N ALA A 273 0.47 -9.64 14.82
CA ALA A 273 0.88 -9.57 13.42
C ALA A 273 0.80 -10.94 12.74
N MET A 274 0.12 -11.00 11.60
CA MET A 274 0.06 -12.22 10.78
C MET A 274 1.23 -12.32 9.79
N HIS A 275 1.85 -11.18 9.47
CA HIS A 275 2.92 -11.05 8.48
C HIS A 275 4.17 -10.42 9.08
N THR A 276 5.31 -10.61 8.41
CA THR A 276 6.59 -9.96 8.74
C THR A 276 6.91 -8.93 7.67
N GLY A 277 7.41 -7.76 8.06
CA GLY A 277 7.76 -6.68 7.13
C GLY A 277 7.84 -5.34 7.84
N GLU A 278 7.48 -4.27 7.14
CA GLU A 278 7.33 -2.92 7.68
C GLU A 278 5.85 -2.58 7.82
N LEU A 279 5.48 -1.80 8.84
CA LEU A 279 4.14 -1.21 8.91
C LEU A 279 4.03 -0.03 7.93
N VAL A 280 3.07 -0.09 7.01
CA VAL A 280 2.80 0.99 6.05
C VAL A 280 1.33 1.39 6.18
N CYS A 281 1.06 2.68 6.39
CA CYS A 281 -0.29 3.18 6.66
C CYS A 281 -0.74 4.24 5.65
N PHE A 282 -2.05 4.47 5.57
CA PHE A 282 -2.67 5.46 4.68
C PHE A 282 -4.10 5.80 5.13
N ALA A 283 -4.63 6.90 4.61
CA ALA A 283 -6.05 7.23 4.74
C ALA A 283 -6.85 6.37 3.76
N ASN A 284 -7.79 5.54 4.23
CA ASN A 284 -8.52 4.59 3.36
C ASN A 284 -9.46 5.28 2.38
N ASP A 285 -8.91 5.72 1.27
CA ASP A 285 -9.64 6.35 0.18
C ASP A 285 -9.57 5.48 -1.08
N ASN A 286 -10.40 5.84 -2.05
CA ASN A 286 -10.32 5.33 -3.40
C ASN A 286 -8.99 5.75 -4.04
N ASP A 287 -8.38 4.80 -4.73
CA ASP A 287 -7.05 4.87 -5.33
C ASP A 287 -6.78 6.15 -6.15
N GLY A 288 -7.80 6.62 -6.88
CA GLY A 288 -7.71 7.80 -7.75
C GLY A 288 -8.16 9.12 -7.12
N LEU A 289 -8.41 9.18 -5.81
CA LEU A 289 -8.92 10.38 -5.12
C LEU A 289 -7.92 11.00 -4.13
N TYR A 290 -6.69 10.48 -4.01
CA TYR A 290 -5.72 11.03 -3.06
C TYR A 290 -5.27 12.48 -3.34
N TYR A 291 -5.52 12.98 -4.55
CA TYR A 291 -5.00 14.27 -5.02
C TYR A 291 -5.67 15.49 -4.38
N ASP A 292 -6.89 15.36 -3.83
CA ASP A 292 -7.60 16.45 -3.13
C ASP A 292 -7.63 16.28 -1.61
N ASN A 293 -6.94 15.25 -1.11
CA ASN A 293 -6.80 14.93 0.30
C ASN A 293 -5.76 15.84 0.95
N ARG A 294 -5.96 16.24 2.20
CA ARG A 294 -5.01 17.08 2.96
C ARG A 294 -4.91 16.66 4.42
N GLY A 295 -3.89 17.19 5.10
CA GLY A 295 -3.65 16.93 6.52
C GLY A 295 -2.77 15.70 6.76
N VAL A 296 -2.36 15.56 8.01
CA VAL A 296 -1.41 14.54 8.48
C VAL A 296 -1.85 14.04 9.85
N LEU A 297 -1.76 12.72 10.06
CA LEU A 297 -1.84 12.12 11.39
C LEU A 297 -0.43 11.70 11.84
N ASN A 298 -0.08 11.97 13.08
CA ASN A 298 1.06 11.39 13.76
C ASN A 298 0.60 10.07 14.39
N VAL A 299 1.07 8.97 13.83
CA VAL A 299 0.73 7.60 14.21
C VAL A 299 1.88 7.00 14.97
N THR A 300 1.62 6.51 16.18
CA THR A 300 2.61 5.79 16.99
C THR A 300 2.34 4.30 16.89
N VAL A 301 3.36 3.53 16.48
CA VAL A 301 3.38 2.07 16.60
C VAL A 301 4.28 1.66 17.75
N THR A 302 3.84 0.71 18.56
CA THR A 302 4.57 0.18 19.71
C THR A 302 4.54 -1.34 19.67
N ARG A 303 5.69 -1.98 19.83
CA ARG A 303 5.77 -3.43 20.05
C ARG A 303 5.45 -3.75 21.50
N LEU A 304 4.47 -4.63 21.72
CA LEU A 304 4.02 -5.05 23.05
C LEU A 304 4.66 -6.37 23.50
N SER A 305 5.07 -7.22 22.56
CA SER A 305 5.84 -8.44 22.85
C SER A 305 7.30 -8.09 23.18
N TRP A 306 7.55 -7.58 24.38
CA TRP A 306 8.85 -7.09 24.82
C TRP A 306 9.14 -7.44 26.30
N PRO A 307 10.40 -7.78 26.68
CA PRO A 307 11.57 -8.04 25.82
C PRO A 307 11.32 -9.22 24.86
N PRO A 308 12.11 -9.35 23.77
CA PRO A 308 11.95 -10.46 22.85
C PRO A 308 12.29 -11.77 23.58
N ILE A 309 11.36 -12.72 23.58
CA ILE A 309 11.59 -14.02 24.22
C ILE A 309 12.28 -14.92 23.20
N ALA A 310 13.58 -15.16 23.39
CA ALA A 310 14.28 -16.20 22.64
C ALA A 310 13.72 -17.56 23.05
N LYS A 311 13.07 -18.27 22.13
CA LYS A 311 12.76 -19.69 22.36
C LYS A 311 14.11 -20.42 22.35
N ASN A 312 14.40 -21.16 23.42
CA ASN A 312 15.69 -21.86 23.60
C ASN A 312 16.18 -22.48 22.28
N VAL A 313 17.20 -21.85 21.67
CA VAL A 313 17.83 -22.28 20.41
C VAL A 313 18.44 -23.69 20.55
N LEU A 314 18.62 -24.17 21.78
CA LEU A 314 19.36 -25.38 22.13
C LEU A 314 18.50 -26.57 22.54
N GLY A 315 17.17 -26.56 22.32
CA GLY A 315 16.36 -27.76 22.53
C GLY A 315 16.28 -28.26 23.98
N GLU A 316 16.64 -27.44 24.96
CA GLU A 316 16.29 -27.71 26.36
C GLU A 316 14.83 -27.28 26.57
N GLU A 317 13.94 -28.26 26.43
CA GLU A 317 12.65 -28.28 27.11
C GLU A 317 12.93 -28.18 28.61
N ASN A 318 12.87 -26.97 29.17
CA ASN A 318 12.31 -26.62 30.48
C ASN A 318 12.86 -25.26 30.95
N PRO A 319 12.00 -24.25 31.22
CA PRO A 319 12.39 -23.21 32.14
C PRO A 319 12.46 -23.79 33.57
N PRO A 320 13.42 -23.40 34.42
CA PRO A 320 13.28 -23.62 35.85
C PRO A 320 12.02 -22.90 36.32
N ALA A 321 11.17 -23.65 37.02
CA ALA A 321 9.99 -23.12 37.68
C ALA A 321 10.37 -21.93 38.57
N SER A 322 9.53 -20.89 38.48
CA SER A 322 9.38 -19.79 39.45
C SER A 322 10.61 -18.94 39.77
N PHE A 323 10.52 -17.66 39.39
CA PHE A 323 10.76 -16.60 40.37
C PHE A 323 9.48 -15.77 40.51
N PHE A 324 9.18 -15.50 41.78
CA PHE A 324 7.99 -14.90 42.37
C PHE A 324 7.44 -13.65 41.68
#